data_AF-A0A920ALB1-F1
#
_entry.id   AF-A0A920ALB1-F1
#
_cell.length_a   1.000
_cell.length_b   1.000
_cell.length_c   1.000
_cell.angle_alpha   90.00
_cell.angle_beta   90.00
_cell.angle_gamma   90.00
#
_symmetry.space_group_name_H-M   'P 1'
#
loop_
_entity.id
_entity.type
_entity.pdbx_description
1 polymer ?
#
loop_
_entity_poly.entity_id
_entity_poly.type
_entity_poly.pdbx_seq_one_letter_code
_entity_poly.pdbx_strand_id
1 'polypeptide(L)' 'MVIKGPGIFSNNDDLSDKLLEAGRVSEIMFGDYRFLDLMIKVNSQFADMKNIGMGGAGSITAAQFLKRFF' A
#
# COMPACT_ATOMS: atom_id res chain seq x y z
N MET A 1 11.17 5.01 12.69
CA MET A 1 11.34 4.41 11.35
C MET A 1 11.26 5.55 10.33
N VAL A 2 12.42 6.06 9.90
CA VAL A 2 12.47 7.11 8.86
C VAL A 2 12.46 6.38 7.51
N ILE A 3 11.41 6.56 6.73
CA ILE A 3 11.30 6.00 5.38
C ILE A 3 12.12 6.93 4.46
N LYS A 4 13.15 6.41 3.79
CA LYS A 4 14.07 7.21 2.96
C LYS A 4 13.77 7.11 1.45
N GLY A 5 12.51 6.86 1.08
CA GLY A 5 12.05 6.76 -0.31
C GLY A 5 10.57 6.36 -0.40
N PRO A 6 10.02 6.17 -1.61
CA PRO A 6 8.60 5.88 -1.82
C PRO A 6 8.21 4.51 -1.26
N GLY A 7 6.96 4.35 -0.85
CA GLY A 7 6.40 3.04 -0.50
C GLY A 7 5.66 2.42 -1.67
N ILE A 8 5.92 1.15 -1.96
CA ILE A 8 5.22 0.40 -3.01
C ILE A 8 4.17 -0.51 -2.35
N PHE A 9 2.97 -0.53 -2.93
CA PHE A 9 1.90 -1.47 -2.59
C PHE A 9 1.50 -2.22 -3.87
N SER A 10 1.54 -3.55 -3.84
CA SER A 10 1.20 -4.41 -4.99
C SER A 10 0.42 -5.64 -4.52
N ASN A 11 -0.59 -6.06 -5.28
CA ASN A 11 -1.28 -7.34 -5.08
C ASN A 11 -0.59 -8.52 -5.80
N ASN A 12 0.53 -8.25 -6.47
CA ASN A 12 1.32 -9.21 -7.23
C ASN A 12 2.79 -9.14 -6.79
N ASP A 13 3.30 -10.27 -6.28
CA ASP A 13 4.66 -10.37 -5.75
C ASP A 13 5.72 -10.22 -6.86
N ASP A 14 5.54 -10.87 -8.02
CA ASP A 14 6.46 -10.76 -9.17
C ASP A 14 6.61 -9.30 -9.66
N LEU A 15 5.50 -8.54 -9.67
CA LEU A 15 5.53 -7.12 -10.02
C LEU A 15 6.24 -6.30 -8.96
N SER A 16 6.01 -6.61 -7.68
CA SER A 16 6.68 -5.95 -6.56
C SER A 16 8.19 -6.12 -6.66
N ASP A 17 8.65 -7.34 -6.90
CA ASP A 17 10.08 -7.67 -7.00
C ASP A 17 10.74 -6.95 -8.18
N LYS A 18 10.05 -6.86 -9.33
CA LYS A 18 10.54 -6.09 -10.49
C LYS A 18 10.69 -4.60 -10.19
N LEU A 19 9.76 -4.00 -9.46
CA LEU A 19 9.82 -2.58 -9.09
C LEU A 19 10.90 -2.32 -8.04
N LEU A 20 11.08 -3.22 -7.08
CA LEU A 20 12.16 -3.15 -6.10
C LEU A 20 13.53 -3.21 -6.80
N GLU A 21 13.71 -4.12 -7.76
CA GLU A 21 14.95 -4.21 -8.53
C GLU A 21 15.19 -2.97 -9.39
N ALA A 22 14.16 -2.45 -10.07
CA ALA A 22 14.27 -1.20 -10.83
C ALA A 22 14.65 0.00 -9.94
N GLY A 23 14.15 0.03 -8.70
CA GLY A 23 14.55 1.01 -7.70
C GLY A 23 16.02 0.89 -7.31
N ARG A 24 16.51 -0.33 -7.08
CA ARG A 24 17.94 -0.58 -6.80
C ARG A 24 18.84 -0.08 -7.93
N VAL A 25 18.49 -0.34 -9.19
CA VAL A 25 19.24 0.14 -10.36
C VAL A 25 19.21 1.67 -10.47
N SER A 26 18.10 2.29 -10.09
CA SER A 26 17.90 3.75 -10.17
C SER A 26 18.37 4.50 -8.91
N GLU A 27 19.02 3.82 -7.97
CA GLU A 27 19.43 4.33 -6.64
C GLU A 27 18.26 4.89 -5.78
N ILE A 28 17.02 4.50 -6.08
CA ILE A 28 15.83 4.83 -5.31
C ILE A 28 15.54 3.68 -4.34
N MET A 29 15.67 3.96 -3.04
CA MET A 29 15.35 2.98 -1.99
C MET A 29 13.85 2.96 -1.73
N PHE A 30 13.15 2.00 -2.33
CA PHE A 30 11.74 1.74 -2.00
C PHE A 30 11.62 0.99 -0.67
N GLY A 31 10.62 1.34 0.13
CA GLY A 31 10.17 0.46 1.21
C GLY A 31 9.31 -0.66 0.64
N ASP A 32 9.66 -1.92 0.95
CA ASP A 32 8.82 -3.09 0.63
C ASP A 32 7.67 -3.16 1.65
N TYR A 33 6.47 -2.78 1.20
CA TYR A 33 5.25 -2.83 1.99
C TYR A 33 4.25 -3.79 1.36
N ARG A 34 4.49 -5.09 1.53
CA ARG A 34 3.49 -6.11 1.19
C ARG A 34 2.19 -5.84 1.96
N PHE A 35 1.06 -6.02 1.30
CA PHE A 35 -0.25 -5.80 1.92
C PHE A 35 -0.42 -6.69 3.15
N LEU A 36 -0.49 -6.07 4.33
CA LEU A 36 -1.01 -6.73 5.52
C LEU A 36 -2.54 -6.78 5.40
N ASP A 37 -3.14 -7.93 5.69
CA ASP A 37 -4.57 -8.21 5.46
C ASP A 37 -5.53 -7.48 6.44
N LEU A 38 -5.06 -6.39 7.05
CA LEU A 38 -5.82 -5.57 7.99
C LEU A 38 -6.84 -4.69 7.24
N MET A 39 -7.88 -5.32 6.70
CA MET A 39 -9.01 -4.68 5.99
C MET A 39 -9.91 -3.81 6.89
N ILE A 40 -9.66 -3.76 8.20
CA ILE A 40 -10.59 -3.21 9.19
C ILE A 40 -10.84 -1.70 8.99
N LYS A 41 -9.90 -0.96 8.40
CA LYS A 41 -9.96 0.52 8.39
C LYS A 41 -10.82 1.14 7.30
N VAL A 42 -11.25 0.41 6.26
CA VAL A 42 -12.05 0.95 5.14
C VAL A 42 -13.52 0.49 5.15
N ASN A 43 -13.94 -0.27 6.17
CA ASN A 43 -15.32 -0.71 6.30
C ASN A 43 -16.26 0.46 6.63
N SER A 44 -17.46 0.43 6.04
CA SER A 44 -18.55 1.37 6.28
C SER A 44 -19.82 0.62 6.71
N GLN A 45 -20.64 1.25 7.54
CA GLN A 45 -21.94 0.70 7.97
C GLN A 45 -23.06 0.97 6.95
N PHE A 46 -22.86 1.95 6.06
CA PHE A 46 -23.92 2.48 5.19
C PHE A 46 -23.63 2.32 3.70
N ALA A 47 -22.37 2.09 3.34
CA ALA A 47 -21.91 1.96 1.95
C ALA A 47 -20.95 0.77 1.85
N ASP A 48 -20.64 0.35 0.63
CA ASP A 48 -19.73 -0.79 0.38
C ASP A 48 -18.34 -0.59 1.01
N MET A 49 -17.89 0.66 1.09
CA MET A 49 -16.66 1.06 1.79
C MET A 49 -16.64 2.56 2.07
N LYS A 50 -15.68 3.03 2.86
CA LYS A 50 -15.33 4.45 3.02
C LYS A 50 -13.96 4.74 2.42
N ASN A 51 -13.77 5.98 1.96
CA ASN A 51 -12.52 6.44 1.32
C ASN A 51 -11.42 6.86 2.30
N ILE A 52 -11.74 7.00 3.60
CA ILE A 52 -10.79 7.42 4.64
C ILE A 52 -10.87 6.44 5.82
N GLY A 53 -9.71 6.04 6.34
CA GLY A 53 -9.60 5.28 7.58
C GLY A 53 -9.35 6.20 8.77
N MET A 54 -9.83 5.82 9.95
CA MET A 54 -9.57 6.58 11.18
C MET A 54 -8.19 6.24 11.77
N GLY A 55 -7.46 7.27 12.23
CA GLY A 55 -6.16 7.15 12.91
C GLY A 55 -4.94 7.20 11.98
N GLY A 56 -3.83 6.58 12.40
CA GLY A 56 -2.59 6.49 11.61
C GLY A 56 -2.62 5.45 10.48
N ALA A 57 -1.52 5.33 9.74
CA ALA A 57 -1.34 4.45 8.57
C ALA A 57 -2.23 4.79 7.35
N GLY A 58 -2.29 6.09 7.02
CA GLY A 58 -3.05 6.60 5.86
C GLY A 58 -2.66 5.97 4.52
N SER A 59 -1.36 5.79 4.25
CA SER A 59 -0.89 5.20 2.98
C SER A 59 -1.34 3.76 2.76
N ILE A 60 -1.30 2.92 3.80
CA ILE A 60 -1.81 1.54 3.75
C ILE A 60 -3.32 1.54 3.55
N THR A 61 -4.03 2.47 4.21
CA THR A 61 -5.49 2.60 4.06
C THR A 61 -5.87 3.00 2.64
N ALA A 62 -5.16 3.96 2.04
CA ALA A 62 -5.37 4.37 0.65
C ALA A 62 -5.09 3.22 -0.32
N ALA A 63 -4.01 2.46 -0.10
CA ALA A 63 -3.69 1.29 -0.91
C ALA A 63 -4.79 0.21 -0.84
N GLN A 64 -5.35 -0.03 0.35
CA GLN A 64 -6.46 -0.99 0.54
C GLN A 64 -7.75 -0.53 -0.13
N PHE A 65 -8.03 0.78 -0.14
CA PHE A 65 -9.14 1.34 -0.91
C PHE A 65 -8.96 1.11 -2.42
N LEU A 66 -7.76 1.39 -2.96
CA LEU A 66 -7.46 1.20 -4.39
C LEU A 66 -7.54 -0.28 -4.81
N LYS A 67 -7.05 -1.21 -3.99
CA LYS A 67 -7.13 -2.67 -4.23
C LYS A 67 -8.56 -3.18 -4.42
N ARG A 68 -9.59 -2.45 -3.98
CA ARG A 68 -10.98 -2.88 -4.24
C ARG A 68 -11.41 -2.72 -5.69
N PHE A 69 -10.67 -1.93 -6.47
CA PHE A 69 -10.96 -1.63 -7.87
C PHE A 69 -9.99 -2.30 -8.84
N PHE A 70 -8.87 -2.85 -8.36
CA PHE A 70 -7.79 -3.47 -9.13
C PHE A 70 -7.26 -4.73 -8.45
#